data_AF-A0A482ZPL4-F1
#
_entry.id   AF-A0A482ZPL4-F1
#
_cell.length_a   1.000
_cell.length_b   1.000
_cell.length_c   1.000
_cell.angle_alpha   90.00
_cell.angle_beta   90.00
_cell.angle_gamma   90.00
#
_symmetry.space_group_name_H-M   'P 1'
#
loop_
_entity.id
_entity.type
_entity.pdbx_description
1 polymer ?
#
loop_
_entity_poly.entity_id
_entity_poly.type
_entity_poly.pdbx_seq_one_letter_code
_entity_poly.pdbx_strand_id
1 'polypeptide(L)'
;MFIGLPGNPVSVMVTFFLFAQPLIKKMQGRTQYKNPTLPVQCNFDWHRARARREFVRVQLDTNTLPPTASLYPKQNSNVLSSMVWADGLVEIPETFTFTKSEVLNYYSFNKQSTNYL
;
A
#
# COMPACT_ATOMS: atom_id res chain seq x y z
N MET A 1 4.53 8.25 -24.91
CA MET A 1 4.86 7.45 -23.72
C MET A 1 3.77 6.41 -23.51
N PHE A 2 4.12 5.17 -23.20
CA PHE A 2 3.16 4.07 -23.00
C PHE A 2 3.43 3.35 -21.67
N ILE A 3 2.37 2.96 -20.95
CA ILE A 3 2.45 2.20 -19.69
C ILE A 3 1.60 0.94 -19.86
N GLY A 4 2.23 -0.23 -19.95
CA GLY A 4 1.53 -1.51 -19.98
C GLY A 4 1.13 -1.94 -18.57
N LEU A 5 -0.17 -1.98 -18.28
CA LEU A 5 -0.70 -2.43 -17.00
C LEU A 5 -1.16 -3.89 -17.08
N PRO A 6 -1.08 -4.67 -15.99
CA PRO A 6 -1.48 -6.07 -15.98
C PRO A 6 -3.02 -6.22 -16.11
N GLY A 7 -3.47 -7.36 -16.64
CA GLY A 7 -4.91 -7.64 -16.83
C GLY A 7 -5.70 -7.94 -15.54
N ASN A 8 -5.01 -8.13 -14.41
CA ASN A 8 -5.65 -8.39 -13.13
C ASN A 8 -6.11 -7.06 -12.46
N PRO A 9 -7.37 -6.93 -12.01
CA PRO A 9 -7.92 -5.67 -11.49
C PRO A 9 -7.26 -5.13 -10.20
N VAL A 10 -6.72 -5.98 -9.34
CA VAL A 10 -5.98 -5.48 -8.16
C VAL A 10 -4.57 -5.09 -8.58
N SER A 11 -3.91 -5.91 -9.40
CA SER A 11 -2.56 -5.62 -9.91
C SER A 11 -2.53 -4.33 -10.72
N VAL A 12 -3.53 -4.08 -11.59
CA VAL A 12 -3.59 -2.86 -12.41
C VAL A 12 -3.65 -1.61 -11.53
N MET A 13 -4.43 -1.66 -10.44
CA MET A 13 -4.59 -0.54 -9.51
C MET A 13 -3.32 -0.30 -8.69
N VAL A 14 -2.70 -1.36 -8.17
CA VAL A 14 -1.44 -1.26 -7.42
C VAL A 14 -0.32 -0.74 -8.32
N THR A 15 -0.19 -1.26 -9.55
CA THR A 15 0.80 -0.79 -10.53
C THR A 15 0.54 0.66 -10.93
N PHE A 16 -0.72 1.03 -11.17
CA PHE A 16 -1.07 2.42 -11.47
C PHE A 16 -0.66 3.34 -10.32
N PHE A 17 -1.03 2.99 -9.09
CA PHE A 17 -0.75 3.79 -7.92
C PHE A 17 0.76 3.97 -7.68
N LEU A 18 1.53 2.87 -7.69
CA LEU A 18 2.97 2.91 -7.38
C LEU A 18 3.83 3.52 -8.49
N PHE A 19 3.42 3.42 -9.75
CA PHE A 19 4.28 3.81 -10.88
C PHE A 19 3.63 4.83 -11.81
N ALA A 20 2.42 4.58 -12.31
CA ALA A 20 1.80 5.45 -13.30
C ALA A 20 1.41 6.82 -12.70
N GLN A 21 0.82 6.83 -11.51
CA GLN A 21 0.42 8.05 -10.82
C GLN A 21 1.61 9.00 -10.55
N PRO A 22 2.73 8.56 -9.92
CA PRO A 22 3.87 9.45 -9.70
C PRO A 22 4.51 9.93 -11.00
N LEU A 23 4.46 9.11 -12.05
CA LEU A 23 4.97 9.47 -13.37
C LEU A 23 4.13 10.56 -14.04
N ILE A 24 2.80 10.44 -14.01
CA ILE A 24 1.88 11.47 -14.48
C ILE A 24 2.08 12.77 -13.69
N LYS A 25 2.18 12.70 -12.34
CA LYS A 25 2.45 13.88 -11.49
C LYS A 25 3.77 14.57 -11.90
N LYS A 26 4.82 13.79 -12.16
CA LYS A 26 6.12 14.32 -12.61
C LYS A 26 6.03 14.99 -13.98
N MET A 27 5.30 14.39 -14.93
CA MET A 27 5.07 14.96 -16.26
C MET A 27 4.27 16.27 -16.22
N GLN A 28 3.42 16.45 -15.20
CA GLN A 28 2.72 17.72 -14.93
C GLN A 28 3.60 18.79 -14.25
N GLY A 29 4.91 18.54 -14.09
CA GLY A 29 5.85 19.49 -13.48
C GLY A 29 5.77 19.56 -11.96
N ARG A 30 5.11 18.61 -11.28
CA ARG A 30 5.04 18.60 -9.81
C ARG A 30 6.38 18.21 -9.21
N THR A 31 6.84 18.99 -8.22
CA THR A 31 8.04 18.68 -7.42
C THR A 31 7.77 17.52 -6.44
N GLN A 32 6.59 17.48 -5.84
CA GLN A 32 6.10 16.38 -5.02
C GLN A 32 5.30 15.38 -5.85
N TYR A 33 6.01 14.45 -6.51
CA TYR A 33 5.40 13.47 -7.40
C TYR A 33 5.37 12.05 -6.81
N LYS A 34 6.28 11.69 -5.91
CA LYS A 34 6.30 10.36 -5.26
C LYS A 34 5.14 10.22 -4.28
N ASN A 35 4.69 8.98 -4.06
CA ASN A 35 3.74 8.69 -3.00
C ASN A 35 4.52 8.61 -1.68
N PRO A 36 4.16 9.41 -0.67
CA PRO A 36 4.82 9.34 0.63
C PRO A 36 4.47 8.03 1.33
N THR A 37 5.39 7.58 2.18
CA THR A 37 5.20 6.44 3.06
C THR A 37 5.11 6.89 4.50
N LEU A 38 4.37 6.14 5.31
CA LEU A 38 4.32 6.29 6.76
C LEU A 38 4.69 4.97 7.45
N PRO A 39 5.43 5.00 8.56
CA PRO A 39 5.58 3.82 9.40
C PRO A 39 4.25 3.54 10.11
N VAL A 40 3.76 2.31 10.01
CA VAL A 40 2.55 1.85 10.73
C VAL A 40 2.80 0.50 11.36
N GLN A 41 2.14 0.24 12.49
CA GLN A 41 2.24 -1.03 13.19
C GLN A 41 1.28 -2.07 12.60
N CYS A 42 1.78 -3.24 12.22
CA CYS A 42 0.94 -4.29 11.65
C CYS A 42 0.12 -4.98 12.73
N ASN A 43 -1.20 -5.03 12.58
CA ASN A 43 -2.13 -5.70 13.49
C ASN A 43 -2.38 -7.18 13.10
N PHE A 44 -1.49 -7.76 12.30
CA PHE A 44 -1.60 -9.11 11.76
C PHE A 44 -0.23 -9.75 11.69
N ASP A 45 -0.20 -11.08 11.59
CA ASP A 45 1.03 -11.83 11.37
C ASP A 45 1.26 -12.08 9.87
N TRP A 46 2.52 -12.23 9.50
CA TRP A 46 2.93 -12.61 8.17
C TRP A 46 3.90 -13.79 8.20
N HIS A 47 3.34 -15.00 8.20
CA HIS A 47 4.11 -16.24 8.32
C HIS A 47 4.65 -16.78 7.00
N ARG A 48 4.35 -16.13 5.87
CA ARG A 48 4.73 -16.59 4.54
C ARG A 48 5.65 -15.60 3.83
N ALA A 49 6.95 -15.86 3.94
CA ALA A 49 7.94 -15.25 3.07
C ALA A 49 7.67 -15.62 1.61
N ARG A 50 7.78 -14.64 0.70
CA ARG A 50 7.77 -14.85 -0.75
C ARG A 50 9.01 -14.24 -1.38
N ALA A 51 9.44 -14.79 -2.51
CA ALA A 51 10.59 -14.29 -3.27
C ALA A 51 10.33 -12.96 -4.00
N ARG A 52 9.25 -12.24 -3.64
CA ARG A 52 8.88 -10.96 -4.22
C ARG A 52 8.34 -10.04 -3.13
N ARG A 53 8.61 -8.75 -3.27
CA ARG A 53 7.92 -7.69 -2.54
C ARG A 53 6.41 -7.78 -2.76
N GLU A 54 5.65 -7.67 -1.67
CA GLU A 54 4.20 -7.67 -1.71
C GLU A 54 3.65 -6.35 -1.21
N PHE A 55 2.63 -5.85 -1.90
CA PHE A 55 1.86 -4.67 -1.48
C PHE A 55 0.47 -5.15 -1.09
N VAL A 56 0.24 -5.26 0.22
CA VAL A 56 -0.99 -5.85 0.76
C VAL A 56 -1.99 -4.76 1.11
N ARG A 57 -3.27 -5.04 0.87
CA ARG A 57 -4.35 -4.08 1.13
C ARG A 57 -4.70 -4.07 2.60
N VAL A 58 -4.71 -2.88 3.20
CA VAL A 58 -5.00 -2.69 4.62
C VAL A 58 -5.99 -1.54 4.85
N GLN A 59 -6.69 -1.62 5.97
CA GLN A 59 -7.33 -0.46 6.60
C GLN A 59 -6.42 0.08 7.69
N LEU A 60 -6.42 1.39 7.85
CA LEU A 60 -5.62 2.09 8.86
C LEU A 60 -6.51 2.51 10.03
N ASP A 61 -6.20 2.04 11.23
CA ASP A 61 -6.78 2.56 12.46
C ASP A 61 -5.87 3.66 13.03
N THR A 62 -6.36 4.89 12.98
CA THR A 62 -5.67 6.08 13.49
C THR A 62 -6.00 6.40 14.95
N ASN A 63 -6.84 5.60 15.61
CA ASN A 63 -7.17 5.79 17.03
C ASN A 63 -6.08 5.19 17.96
N THR A 64 -5.16 4.42 17.40
CA THR A 64 -3.99 3.89 18.11
C THR A 64 -2.76 4.77 17.90
N LEU A 65 -1.85 4.79 18.87
CA LEU A 65 -0.55 5.44 18.76
C LEU A 65 0.55 4.40 19.04
N PRO A 66 1.34 3.97 18.03
CA PRO A 66 1.28 4.37 16.62
C PRO A 66 0.02 3.85 15.88
N PRO A 67 -0.35 4.42 14.70
CA PRO A 67 -1.43 3.91 13.88
C PRO A 67 -1.22 2.45 13.51
N THR A 68 -2.31 1.67 13.46
CA THR A 68 -2.25 0.23 13.21
C THR A 68 -2.90 -0.14 11.87
N ALA A 69 -2.26 -1.05 11.14
CA ALA A 69 -2.75 -1.53 9.85
C ALA A 69 -3.38 -2.92 9.99
N SER A 70 -4.62 -3.07 9.54
CA SER A 70 -5.36 -4.33 9.55
C SER A 70 -5.51 -4.89 8.13
N LEU A 71 -5.12 -6.15 7.94
CA LEU A 71 -5.08 -6.82 6.64
C LEU A 71 -6.49 -7.15 6.14
N TYR A 72 -6.76 -6.94 4.85
CA TYR A 72 -8.00 -7.45 4.25
C TYR A 72 -8.03 -8.99 4.32
N PRO A 73 -9.12 -9.63 4.79
CA PRO A 73 -9.15 -11.08 5.04
C PRO A 73 -8.83 -11.95 3.82
N LYS A 74 -9.11 -11.47 2.59
CA LYS A 74 -8.88 -12.22 1.34
C LYS A 74 -7.93 -11.49 0.40
N GLN A 75 -6.64 -11.82 0.46
CA GLN A 75 -5.61 -11.16 -0.36
C GLN A 75 -5.59 -11.58 -1.84
N ASN A 76 -6.55 -12.40 -2.32
CA ASN A 76 -6.65 -12.79 -3.73
C ASN A 76 -6.72 -11.57 -4.64
N SER A 77 -5.91 -11.55 -5.70
CA SER A 77 -5.80 -10.42 -6.61
C SER A 77 -7.01 -10.26 -7.54
N ASN A 78 -7.91 -11.23 -7.60
CA ASN A 78 -9.12 -11.13 -8.43
C ASN A 78 -10.26 -10.36 -7.75
N VAL A 79 -10.07 -9.93 -6.50
CA VAL A 79 -11.13 -9.34 -5.68
C VAL A 79 -10.99 -7.82 -5.67
N LEU A 80 -11.60 -7.16 -6.67
CA LEU A 80 -11.55 -5.70 -6.78
C LEU A 80 -12.17 -4.98 -5.58
N SER A 81 -13.16 -5.59 -4.91
CA SER A 81 -13.76 -5.04 -3.67
C SER A 81 -12.73 -4.84 -2.55
N SER A 82 -11.60 -5.57 -2.57
CA SER A 82 -10.52 -5.36 -1.60
C SER A 82 -9.78 -4.03 -1.78
N MET A 83 -9.81 -3.45 -2.99
CA MET A 83 -9.25 -2.11 -3.24
C MET A 83 -10.17 -1.00 -2.76
N VAL A 84 -11.50 -1.20 -2.84
CA VAL A 84 -12.49 -0.25 -2.33
C VAL A 84 -12.52 -0.23 -0.81
N TRP A 85 -12.30 -1.40 -0.19
CA TRP A 85 -12.27 -1.53 1.27
C TRP A 85 -11.02 -0.91 1.91
N ALA A 86 -9.89 -0.90 1.20
CA ALA A 86 -8.61 -0.52 1.77
C ALA A 86 -8.34 0.99 1.74
N ASP A 87 -7.73 1.48 2.81
CA ASP A 87 -7.26 2.87 2.91
C ASP A 87 -5.88 3.05 2.23
N GLY A 88 -5.15 1.95 2.07
CA GLY A 88 -3.83 1.95 1.46
C GLY A 88 -3.18 0.57 1.39
N LEU A 89 -1.86 0.60 1.21
CA LEU A 89 -1.01 -0.57 1.03
C LEU A 89 0.08 -0.64 2.09
N VAL A 90 0.32 -1.81 2.68
CA VAL A 90 1.56 -2.08 3.41
C VAL A 90 2.53 -2.80 2.48
N GLU A 91 3.78 -2.33 2.47
CA GLU A 91 4.89 -2.94 1.75
C GLU A 91 5.57 -3.99 2.62
N ILE A 92 5.54 -5.24 2.16
CA ILE A 92 6.20 -6.38 2.78
C ILE A 92 7.40 -6.74 1.91
N PRO A 93 8.64 -6.64 2.43
CA PRO A 93 9.84 -7.00 1.69
C PRO A 93 9.87 -8.48 1.26
N GLU A 94 10.67 -8.78 0.24
CA GLU A 94 10.96 -10.16 -0.16
C GLU A 94 11.57 -10.96 1.00
N THR A 95 11.23 -12.24 1.08
CA THR A 95 11.73 -13.19 2.09
C THR A 95 11.49 -12.79 3.55
N PHE A 96 10.61 -11.82 3.79
CA PHE A 96 10.32 -11.27 5.11
C PHE A 96 9.11 -11.95 5.75
N THR A 97 9.23 -12.26 7.04
CA THR A 97 8.14 -12.75 7.90
C THR A 97 8.15 -11.97 9.20
N PHE A 98 6.98 -11.77 9.80
CA PHE A 98 6.87 -11.04 11.04
C PHE A 98 5.65 -11.47 11.84
N THR A 99 5.67 -11.16 13.14
CA THR A 99 4.50 -11.25 14.01
C THR A 99 3.87 -9.87 14.15
N LYS A 100 2.61 -9.85 14.59
CA LYS A 100 1.91 -8.63 14.97
C LYS A 100 2.80 -7.71 15.80
N SER A 101 2.67 -6.41 15.52
CA SER A 101 3.45 -5.29 16.06
C SER A 101 4.70 -4.88 15.28
N GLU A 102 5.02 -5.57 14.19
CA GLU A 102 6.06 -5.12 13.26
C GLU A 102 5.70 -3.78 12.60
N VAL A 103 6.67 -2.89 12.46
CA VAL A 103 6.47 -1.57 11.87
C VAL A 103 6.94 -1.59 10.42
N LEU A 104 6.02 -1.35 9.48
CA LEU A 104 6.30 -1.37 8.05
C LEU A 104 5.84 -0.11 7.34
N ASN A 105 6.35 0.08 6.12
CA ASN A 105 5.98 1.19 5.26
C ASN A 105 4.54 1.03 4.76
N TYR A 106 3.74 2.07 4.98
CA TYR A 106 2.38 2.20 4.49
C TYR A 106 2.26 3.30 3.45
N TYR A 107 1.55 3.01 2.36
CA TYR A 107 1.24 3.93 1.29
C TYR A 107 -0.27 4.23 1.31
N SER A 108 -0.63 5.48 1.60
CA SER A 108 -2.03 5.92 1.63
C SER A 108 -2.61 6.11 0.22
N PHE A 109 -3.80 5.59 -0.04
CA PHE A 109 -4.56 5.94 -1.24
C PHE A 109 -5.15 7.35 -1.16
N ASN A 110 -5.52 7.75 0.06
CA ASN A 110 -6.08 9.07 0.30
C ASN A 110 -4.97 10.11 0.44
N LYS A 111 -5.24 11.31 -0.06
CA LYS A 111 -4.34 12.46 0.09
C LYS A 111 -4.33 12.81 1.58
N GLN A 112 -3.24 12.51 2.26
CA GLN A 112 -3.08 12.93 3.64
C GLN A 112 -2.95 14.45 3.64
N SER A 113 -3.99 15.13 4.12
CA SER A 113 -3.85 16.50 4.58
C SER A 113 -2.78 16.47 5.64
N THR A 114 -1.70 17.21 5.43
CA THR A 114 -0.61 17.44 6.38
C THR A 114 -1.19 18.08 7.66
N ASN A 115 -1.78 17.26 8.54
CA ASN A 115 -2.32 17.67 9.85
C ASN A 115 -1.69 16.85 10.99
N TYR A 116 -0.50 16.31 10.77
CA TYR A 116 0.32 15.66 11.80
C TYR A 116 1.66 16.38 12.00
N LEU A 117 1.63 17.72 11.94
CA LEU A 117 2.65 18.63 12.50
C LEU A 117 1.94 19.78 13.19
#